data_AF-X6LKP9-F1
#
_entry.id   AF-X6LKP9-F1
#
_cell.length_a   1.000
_cell.length_b   1.000
_cell.length_c   1.000
_cell.angle_alpha   90.00
_cell.angle_beta   90.00
_cell.angle_gamma   90.00
#
_symmetry.space_group_name_H-M   'P 1'
#
loop_
_entity.id
_entity.type
_entity.pdbx_description
1 polymer ?
#
loop_
_entity_poly.entity_id
_entity_poly.type
_entity_poly.pdbx_seq_one_letter_code
_entity_poly.pdbx_strand_id
1 'polypeptide(L)'
;SKCHNTEIIDFSIRSTIKVAIYHIVFKLILKFTNFFKNFQKIFIEYFTWKDTKKKNFKLTQDYEQLIKKIKSSTQRSKQERNRSIFTLSQSAFAFHLLHNSNYLKHLLETLVMHGMFYSTFDNCQFICSGSYDKTIRIWDIETTKQFNVFKGHEYVIRSVKYGSNELMNT
;
A
#
# COMPACT_ATOMS: atom_id res chain seq x y z
N SER A 1 -59.68 -85.60 -5.45
CA SER A 1 -58.76 -85.04 -4.42
C SER A 1 -57.48 -84.45 -5.01
N LYS A 2 -56.82 -85.11 -5.99
CA LYS A 2 -55.57 -84.60 -6.60
C LYS A 2 -55.69 -83.22 -7.30
N CYS A 3 -56.74 -82.96 -8.08
CA CYS A 3 -56.89 -81.68 -8.81
C CYS A 3 -57.13 -80.45 -7.91
N HIS A 4 -57.78 -80.63 -6.76
CA HIS A 4 -58.06 -79.51 -5.85
C HIS A 4 -56.81 -79.09 -5.05
N ASN A 5 -55.94 -80.05 -4.71
CA ASN A 5 -54.66 -79.72 -4.07
C ASN A 5 -53.72 -78.95 -5.01
N THR A 6 -53.73 -79.23 -6.31
CA THR A 6 -52.90 -78.50 -7.29
C THR A 6 -53.32 -77.03 -7.45
N GLU A 7 -54.61 -76.72 -7.41
CA GLU A 7 -55.11 -75.33 -7.47
C GLU A 7 -54.78 -74.52 -6.21
N ILE A 8 -54.88 -75.15 -5.04
CA ILE A 8 -54.56 -74.51 -3.75
C ILE A 8 -53.06 -74.20 -3.65
N ILE A 9 -52.21 -75.13 -4.12
CA ILE A 9 -50.76 -74.94 -4.17
C ILE A 9 -50.40 -73.83 -5.16
N ASP A 10 -51.04 -73.78 -6.34
CA ASP A 10 -50.82 -72.73 -7.34
C ASP A 10 -51.24 -71.35 -6.83
N PHE A 11 -52.37 -71.25 -6.13
CA PHE A 11 -52.82 -70.01 -5.49
C PHE A 11 -51.84 -69.52 -4.40
N SER A 12 -51.33 -70.44 -3.57
CA SER A 12 -50.37 -70.13 -2.50
C SER A 12 -49.03 -69.63 -3.04
N ILE A 13 -48.53 -70.26 -4.11
CA ILE A 13 -47.30 -69.84 -4.82
C ILE A 13 -47.50 -68.45 -5.45
N ARG A 14 -48.65 -68.21 -6.10
CA ARG A 14 -48.94 -66.92 -6.74
C ARG A 14 -49.08 -65.78 -5.73
N SER A 15 -49.60 -66.07 -4.54
CA SER A 15 -49.66 -65.15 -3.40
C SER A 15 -48.26 -64.79 -2.88
N THR A 16 -47.40 -65.78 -2.65
CA THR A 16 -46.02 -65.55 -2.16
C THR A 16 -45.16 -64.80 -3.17
N ILE A 17 -45.29 -65.09 -4.46
CA ILE A 17 -44.61 -64.33 -5.53
C ILE A 17 -45.06 -62.87 -5.55
N LYS A 18 -46.36 -62.58 -5.40
CA LYS A 18 -46.85 -61.20 -5.32
C LYS A 18 -46.23 -60.46 -4.12
N VAL A 19 -46.19 -61.08 -2.95
CA VAL A 19 -45.58 -60.48 -1.74
C VAL A 19 -44.09 -60.21 -1.96
N ALA A 20 -43.35 -61.15 -2.57
CA ALA A 20 -41.94 -60.96 -2.88
C ALA A 20 -41.71 -59.80 -3.87
N ILE A 21 -42.53 -59.69 -4.91
CA ILE A 21 -42.48 -58.57 -5.87
C ILE A 21 -42.76 -57.25 -5.16
N TYR A 22 -43.80 -57.16 -4.34
CA TYR A 22 -44.11 -55.95 -3.57
C TYR A 22 -42.94 -55.53 -2.67
N HIS A 23 -42.29 -56.49 -2.00
CA HIS A 23 -41.17 -56.21 -1.13
C HIS A 23 -39.92 -55.71 -1.90
N ILE A 24 -39.66 -56.26 -3.10
CA ILE A 24 -38.59 -55.80 -3.99
C ILE A 24 -38.88 -54.38 -4.49
N VAL A 25 -40.10 -54.14 -4.98
CA VAL A 25 -40.54 -52.82 -5.47
C VAL A 25 -40.45 -51.78 -4.36
N PHE A 26 -40.91 -52.10 -3.14
CA PHE A 26 -40.84 -51.22 -1.98
C PHE A 26 -39.40 -50.85 -1.61
N LYS A 27 -38.46 -51.82 -1.60
CA LYS A 27 -37.03 -51.55 -1.38
C LYS A 27 -36.43 -50.65 -2.46
N LEU A 28 -36.84 -50.81 -3.72
CA LEU A 28 -36.43 -49.97 -4.83
C LEU A 28 -36.92 -48.53 -4.66
N ILE A 29 -38.20 -48.33 -4.30
CA ILE A 29 -38.78 -47.02 -4.02
C ILE A 29 -38.06 -46.33 -2.85
N LEU A 30 -37.76 -47.06 -1.77
CA LEU A 30 -36.99 -46.51 -0.64
C LEU A 30 -35.58 -46.08 -1.04
N LYS A 31 -34.87 -46.91 -1.83
CA LYS A 31 -33.55 -46.52 -2.36
C LYS A 31 -33.65 -45.28 -3.24
N PHE A 32 -34.67 -45.20 -4.08
CA PHE A 32 -34.87 -44.08 -5.00
C PHE A 32 -35.20 -42.78 -4.28
N THR A 33 -36.06 -42.82 -3.26
CA THR A 33 -36.37 -41.64 -2.44
C THR A 33 -35.16 -41.16 -1.64
N ASN A 34 -34.36 -42.06 -1.09
CA ASN A 34 -33.10 -41.70 -0.43
C ASN A 34 -32.07 -41.11 -1.41
N PHE A 35 -31.98 -41.66 -2.63
CA PHE A 35 -31.15 -41.09 -3.69
C PHE A 35 -31.59 -39.66 -4.03
N PHE A 36 -32.88 -39.42 -4.21
CA PHE A 36 -33.41 -38.08 -4.49
C PHE A 36 -33.14 -37.09 -3.37
N LYS A 37 -33.32 -37.50 -2.10
CA LYS A 37 -32.97 -36.65 -0.93
C LYS A 37 -31.49 -36.29 -0.91
N ASN A 38 -30.60 -37.26 -1.15
CA ASN A 38 -29.16 -37.01 -1.23
C ASN A 38 -28.81 -36.09 -2.40
N PHE A 39 -29.41 -36.31 -3.56
CA PHE A 39 -29.19 -35.47 -4.73
C PHE A 39 -29.62 -34.02 -4.48
N GLN A 40 -30.81 -33.81 -3.89
CA GLN A 40 -31.29 -32.47 -3.51
C GLN A 40 -30.35 -31.79 -2.52
N LYS A 41 -29.84 -32.52 -1.51
CA LYS A 41 -28.89 -31.99 -0.55
C LYS A 41 -27.60 -31.51 -1.22
N ILE A 42 -27.00 -32.35 -2.06
CA ILE A 42 -25.77 -32.01 -2.79
C ILE A 42 -25.99 -30.82 -3.73
N PHE A 43 -27.15 -30.77 -4.39
CA PHE A 43 -27.49 -29.69 -5.31
C PHE A 43 -27.63 -28.35 -4.60
N ILE A 44 -28.29 -28.33 -3.43
CA ILE A 44 -28.41 -27.13 -2.59
C ILE A 44 -27.03 -26.68 -2.09
N GLU A 45 -26.20 -27.61 -1.59
CA GLU A 45 -24.83 -27.31 -1.14
C GLU A 45 -23.96 -26.73 -2.27
N TYR A 46 -24.08 -27.25 -3.49
CA TYR A 46 -23.37 -26.71 -4.64
C TYR A 46 -23.81 -25.28 -4.98
N PHE A 47 -25.11 -25.00 -4.97
CA PHE A 47 -25.64 -23.67 -5.27
C PHE A 47 -25.22 -22.65 -4.21
N THR A 48 -25.34 -23.00 -2.92
CA THR A 48 -24.91 -22.12 -1.83
C THR A 48 -23.40 -21.87 -1.84
N TRP A 49 -22.60 -22.90 -2.13
CA TRP A 49 -21.16 -22.75 -2.31
C TRP A 49 -20.83 -21.82 -3.49
N LYS A 50 -21.50 -21.97 -4.62
CA LYS A 50 -21.29 -21.14 -5.82
C LYS A 50 -21.58 -19.67 -5.55
N ASP A 51 -22.68 -19.37 -4.86
CA ASP A 51 -23.04 -18.01 -4.47
C ASP A 51 -22.06 -17.43 -3.45
N THR A 52 -21.68 -18.22 -2.44
CA THR A 52 -20.69 -17.83 -1.43
C THR A 52 -19.34 -17.51 -2.07
N LYS A 53 -18.90 -18.32 -3.05
CA LYS A 53 -17.65 -18.09 -3.78
C LYS A 53 -17.67 -16.77 -4.55
N LYS A 54 -18.79 -16.43 -5.18
CA LYS A 54 -18.95 -15.16 -5.90
C LYS A 54 -18.91 -13.96 -4.95
N LYS A 55 -19.58 -14.05 -3.79
CA LYS A 55 -19.55 -13.01 -2.75
C LYS A 55 -18.14 -12.83 -2.18
N ASN A 56 -17.44 -13.92 -1.88
CA ASN A 56 -16.08 -13.87 -1.35
C ASN A 56 -15.11 -13.21 -2.35
N PHE A 57 -15.21 -13.53 -3.64
CA PHE A 57 -14.37 -12.88 -4.66
C PHE A 57 -14.59 -11.37 -4.71
N LYS A 58 -15.85 -10.91 -4.67
CA LYS A 58 -16.18 -9.49 -4.65
C LYS A 58 -15.63 -8.81 -3.39
N LEU A 59 -15.80 -9.45 -2.24
CA LEU A 59 -15.31 -8.96 -0.96
C LEU A 59 -13.77 -8.83 -0.96
N THR A 60 -13.04 -9.80 -1.52
CA THR A 60 -11.58 -9.72 -1.68
C THR A 60 -11.15 -8.51 -2.50
N GLN A 61 -11.81 -8.24 -3.63
CA GLN A 61 -11.51 -7.06 -4.45
C GLN A 61 -11.74 -5.75 -3.69
N ASP A 62 -12.82 -5.65 -2.92
CA ASP A 62 -13.14 -4.44 -2.15
C ASP A 62 -12.10 -4.21 -1.02
N TYR A 63 -11.64 -5.28 -0.35
CA TYR A 63 -10.54 -5.19 0.63
C TYR A 63 -9.22 -4.72 0.00
N GLU A 64 -8.86 -5.22 -1.18
CA GLU A 64 -7.64 -4.78 -1.88
C GLU A 64 -7.69 -3.28 -2.22
N GLN A 65 -8.85 -2.79 -2.67
CA GLN A 65 -9.05 -1.35 -2.93
C GLN A 65 -8.93 -0.51 -1.65
N LEU A 66 -9.50 -0.96 -0.54
CA LEU A 66 -9.36 -0.31 0.76
C LEU A 66 -7.90 -0.25 1.22
N ILE A 67 -7.17 -1.37 1.12
CA ILE A 67 -5.73 -1.42 1.46
C ILE A 67 -4.95 -0.42 0.61
N LYS A 68 -5.22 -0.36 -0.70
CA LYS A 68 -4.56 0.59 -1.61
C LYS A 68 -4.84 2.05 -1.20
N LYS A 69 -6.08 2.37 -0.82
CA LYS A 69 -6.49 3.70 -0.37
C LYS A 69 -5.84 4.09 0.97
N ILE A 70 -5.71 3.15 1.90
CA ILE A 70 -5.04 3.38 3.19
C ILE A 70 -3.53 3.59 3.00
N LYS A 71 -2.90 2.82 2.12
CA LYS A 71 -1.46 3.00 1.80
C LYS A 71 -1.19 4.39 1.23
N SER A 72 -2.01 4.85 0.28
CA SER A 72 -1.83 6.17 -0.34
C SER A 72 -2.11 7.33 0.62
N SER A 73 -3.13 7.23 1.47
CA SER A 73 -3.40 8.26 2.50
C SER A 73 -2.28 8.35 3.55
N THR A 74 -1.71 7.20 3.93
CA THR A 74 -0.58 7.14 4.87
C THR A 74 0.69 7.76 4.30
N GLN A 75 0.99 7.53 3.02
CA GLN A 75 2.12 8.20 2.35
C GLN A 75 1.91 9.72 2.28
N ARG A 76 0.70 10.16 1.93
CA ARG A 76 0.36 11.58 1.87
C ARG A 76 0.54 12.28 3.22
N SER A 77 0.05 11.69 4.31
CA SER A 77 0.20 12.26 5.66
C SER A 77 1.65 12.30 6.15
N LYS A 78 2.48 11.31 5.78
CA LYS A 78 3.93 11.36 6.03
C LYS A 78 4.59 12.50 5.27
N GLN A 79 4.23 12.69 4.00
CA GLN A 79 4.80 13.76 3.17
C GLN A 79 4.37 15.16 3.64
N GLU A 80 3.12 15.32 4.05
CA GLU A 80 2.61 16.56 4.65
C GLU A 80 3.29 16.88 5.97
N ARG A 81 3.51 15.88 6.84
CA ARG A 81 4.31 16.05 8.07
C ARG A 81 5.75 16.43 7.78
N ASN A 82 6.39 15.83 6.78
CA ASN A 82 7.76 16.19 6.41
C ASN A 82 7.83 17.63 5.89
N ARG A 83 6.83 18.08 5.11
CA ARG A 83 6.72 19.49 4.70
C ARG A 83 6.52 20.42 5.89
N SER A 84 5.64 20.07 6.83
CA SER A 84 5.40 20.92 8.00
C SER A 84 6.64 21.02 8.90
N ILE A 85 7.34 19.91 9.14
CA ILE A 85 8.62 19.89 9.85
C ILE A 85 9.67 20.75 9.13
N PHE A 86 9.75 20.67 7.80
CA PHE A 86 10.65 21.51 7.01
C PHE A 86 10.29 23.00 7.09
N THR A 87 9.00 23.35 7.04
CA THR A 87 8.59 24.76 7.22
C THR A 87 8.85 25.26 8.64
N LEU A 88 8.69 24.40 9.66
CA LEU A 88 8.99 24.72 11.06
C LEU A 88 10.50 24.86 11.30
N SER A 89 11.34 24.04 10.64
CA SER A 89 12.79 24.19 10.73
C SER A 89 13.26 25.47 10.02
N GLN A 90 12.67 25.79 8.85
CA GLN A 90 12.94 27.05 8.16
C GLN A 90 12.53 28.27 8.99
N SER A 91 11.37 28.25 9.65
CA SER A 91 10.92 29.37 10.49
C SER A 91 11.71 29.48 11.78
N ALA A 92 12.06 28.37 12.44
CA ALA A 92 12.93 28.35 13.61
C ALA A 92 14.33 28.87 13.28
N PHE A 93 14.87 28.52 12.11
CA PHE A 93 16.14 29.04 11.64
C PHE A 93 16.07 30.52 11.28
N ALA A 94 15.01 30.97 10.59
CA ALA A 94 14.78 32.39 10.33
C ALA A 94 14.68 33.19 11.65
N PHE A 95 14.03 32.64 12.67
CA PHE A 95 13.96 33.24 13.99
C PHE A 95 15.33 33.27 14.68
N HIS A 96 16.11 32.19 14.63
CA HIS A 96 17.47 32.14 15.17
C HIS A 96 18.40 33.15 14.47
N LEU A 97 18.28 33.31 13.15
CA LEU A 97 18.99 34.33 12.37
C LEU A 97 18.58 35.76 12.76
N LEU A 98 17.28 36.00 12.99
CA LEU A 98 16.76 37.31 13.39
C LEU A 98 17.19 37.71 14.80
N HIS A 99 17.30 36.74 15.72
CA HIS A 99 17.57 37.00 17.13
C HIS A 99 19.06 37.02 17.50
N ASN A 100 19.94 36.52 16.63
CA ASN A 100 21.37 36.44 16.90
C ASN A 100 22.14 37.56 16.17
N SER A 101 22.30 38.69 16.86
CA SER A 101 22.89 39.92 16.36
C SER A 101 24.31 39.77 15.80
N ASN A 102 25.07 38.79 16.27
CA ASN A 102 26.43 38.53 15.79
C ASN A 102 26.44 37.93 14.37
N TYR A 103 25.44 37.12 14.01
CA TYR A 103 25.32 36.56 12.66
C TYR A 103 24.91 37.62 11.66
N LEU A 104 23.86 38.40 11.98
CA LEU A 104 23.45 39.50 11.12
C LEU A 104 24.55 40.53 10.96
N LYS A 105 25.29 40.85 12.02
CA LYS A 105 26.43 41.77 11.96
C LYS A 105 27.55 41.22 11.06
N HIS A 106 27.92 39.94 11.20
CA HIS A 106 28.97 39.35 10.35
C HIS A 106 28.50 39.16 8.90
N LEU A 107 27.24 38.77 8.67
CA LEU A 107 26.63 38.71 7.33
C LEU A 107 26.63 40.10 6.71
N LEU A 108 26.19 41.14 7.42
CA LEU A 108 26.15 42.53 6.93
C LEU A 108 27.54 43.09 6.64
N GLU A 109 28.54 42.84 7.49
CA GLU A 109 29.93 43.25 7.24
C GLU A 109 30.53 42.56 5.99
N THR A 110 30.06 41.36 5.64
CA THR A 110 30.47 40.62 4.43
C THR A 110 29.62 40.97 3.20
N LEU A 111 28.32 41.30 3.40
CA LEU A 111 27.33 41.60 2.36
C LEU A 111 27.40 43.04 1.83
N VAL A 112 27.92 44.00 2.61
CA VAL A 112 27.87 45.42 2.24
C VAL A 112 28.96 45.82 1.22
N MET A 113 30.01 45.02 1.02
CA MET A 113 31.14 45.48 0.20
C MET A 113 31.12 44.99 -1.26
N HIS A 114 30.54 43.82 -1.56
CA HIS A 114 30.58 43.26 -2.92
C HIS A 114 29.32 42.44 -3.17
N GLY A 115 28.31 43.01 -3.84
CA GLY A 115 26.99 42.38 -4.06
C GLY A 115 27.03 40.88 -4.37
N MET A 116 26.77 40.07 -3.34
CA MET A 116 26.84 38.61 -3.40
C MET A 116 25.47 38.00 -3.65
N PHE A 117 25.47 36.84 -4.31
CA PHE A 117 24.33 35.93 -4.35
C PHE A 117 24.59 34.75 -3.41
N TYR A 118 23.58 34.32 -2.65
CA TYR A 118 23.70 33.20 -1.72
C TYR A 118 22.72 32.07 -2.05
N SER A 119 23.10 30.85 -1.69
CA SER A 119 22.21 29.69 -1.64
C SER A 119 22.49 28.88 -0.38
N THR A 120 21.48 28.17 0.13
CA THR A 120 21.57 27.31 1.31
C THR A 120 21.51 25.85 0.91
N PHE A 121 22.27 25.01 1.60
CA PHE A 121 22.28 23.56 1.43
C PHE A 121 22.21 22.85 2.77
N ASP A 122 21.70 21.62 2.73
CA ASP A 122 21.62 20.68 3.86
C ASP A 122 21.09 21.31 5.17
N ASN A 123 19.78 21.54 5.23
CA ASN A 123 19.10 22.19 6.36
C ASN A 123 19.66 23.57 6.75
N CYS A 124 20.24 24.29 5.79
CA CYS A 124 20.90 25.57 6.04
C CYS A 124 22.07 25.42 7.03
N GLN A 125 22.87 24.37 6.95
CA GLN A 125 24.14 24.28 7.70
C GLN A 125 25.28 24.98 6.96
N PHE A 126 25.23 24.97 5.62
CA PHE A 126 26.23 25.59 4.77
C PHE A 126 25.62 26.67 3.89
N ILE A 127 26.27 27.85 3.90
CA ILE A 127 25.96 28.95 2.96
C ILE A 127 27.03 28.96 1.89
N CYS A 128 26.61 28.98 0.64
CA CYS A 128 27.50 29.26 -0.47
C CYS A 128 27.30 30.70 -0.92
N SER A 129 28.38 31.46 -1.07
CA SER A 129 28.37 32.83 -1.57
C SER A 129 29.26 32.98 -2.81
N GLY A 130 28.72 33.62 -3.85
CA GLY A 130 29.46 34.00 -5.05
C GLY A 130 29.84 35.48 -5.01
N SER A 131 31.09 35.79 -5.33
CA SER A 131 31.64 37.15 -5.24
C SER A 131 32.03 37.74 -6.61
N TYR A 132 32.14 39.06 -6.66
CA TYR A 132 32.79 39.77 -7.78
C TYR A 132 34.30 39.52 -7.86
N ASP A 133 34.92 39.00 -6.79
CA ASP A 133 36.32 38.57 -6.78
C ASP A 133 36.59 37.26 -7.57
N LYS A 134 35.55 36.75 -8.27
CA LYS A 134 35.56 35.51 -9.06
C LYS A 134 35.79 34.24 -8.22
N THR A 135 35.52 34.31 -6.91
CA THR A 135 35.58 33.15 -6.01
C THR A 135 34.20 32.77 -5.51
N ILE A 136 34.01 31.47 -5.29
CA ILE A 136 32.89 30.93 -4.55
C ILE A 136 33.40 30.56 -3.15
N ARG A 137 32.71 31.00 -2.11
CA ARG A 137 33.07 30.69 -0.72
C ARG A 137 31.94 29.90 -0.07
N ILE A 138 32.30 28.84 0.63
CA ILE A 138 31.39 28.10 1.49
C ILE A 138 31.68 28.46 2.94
N TRP A 139 30.61 28.75 3.66
CA TRP A 139 30.62 29.11 5.06
C TRP A 139 29.88 28.04 5.84
N ASP A 140 30.50 27.55 6.91
CA ASP A 140 29.85 26.73 7.90
C ASP A 140 29.18 27.65 8.93
N ILE A 141 27.88 27.50 9.10
CA ILE A 141 27.07 28.33 9.98
C ILE A 141 27.29 27.96 11.44
N GLU A 142 27.52 26.70 11.76
CA GLU A 142 27.71 26.26 13.16
C GLU A 142 29.01 26.83 13.74
N THR A 143 30.07 26.82 12.95
CA THR A 143 31.39 27.30 13.39
C THR A 143 31.65 28.76 13.05
N THR A 144 30.76 29.43 12.28
CA THR A 144 30.94 30.79 11.73
C THR A 144 32.24 30.99 10.94
N LYS A 145 32.80 29.89 10.41
CA LYS A 145 34.09 29.91 9.71
C LYS A 145 33.91 29.62 8.22
N GLN A 146 34.82 30.18 7.44
CA GLN A 146 34.94 29.84 6.02
C GLN A 146 35.39 28.38 5.92
N PHE A 147 34.53 27.52 5.39
CA PHE A 147 34.80 26.10 5.20
C PHE A 147 35.68 25.86 3.98
N ASN A 148 35.34 26.48 2.85
CA ASN A 148 36.11 26.28 1.61
C ASN A 148 36.01 27.46 0.64
N VAL A 149 36.98 27.57 -0.28
CA VAL A 149 37.00 28.57 -1.36
C VAL A 149 37.29 27.89 -2.69
N PHE A 150 36.37 28.00 -3.62
CA PHE A 150 36.59 27.60 -5.00
C PHE A 150 37.08 28.80 -5.82
N LYS A 151 38.26 28.64 -6.40
CA LYS A 151 38.88 29.57 -7.33
C LYS A 151 38.99 28.89 -8.69
N GLY A 152 38.93 29.66 -9.77
CA GLY A 152 38.98 29.13 -11.14
C GLY A 152 37.94 29.72 -12.08
N HIS A 153 37.01 30.54 -11.59
CA HIS A 153 36.11 31.28 -12.46
C HIS A 153 36.85 32.46 -13.11
N GLU A 154 36.75 32.57 -14.44
CA GLU A 154 37.36 33.66 -15.22
C GLU A 154 36.58 34.97 -15.12
N TYR A 155 35.31 34.89 -14.71
CA TYR A 155 34.37 36.01 -14.65
C TYR A 155 33.62 36.07 -13.32
N VAL A 156 32.93 37.20 -13.09
CA VAL A 156 32.16 37.47 -11.88
C VAL A 156 31.00 36.48 -11.71
N ILE A 157 30.74 36.10 -10.47
CA ILE A 157 29.75 35.05 -10.18
C ILE A 157 28.38 35.69 -9.98
N ARG A 158 27.49 35.49 -10.96
CA ARG A 158 26.16 36.13 -10.99
C ARG A 158 25.08 35.31 -10.30
N SER A 159 25.31 34.03 -10.02
CA SER A 159 24.39 33.17 -9.28
C SER A 159 25.10 31.89 -8.87
N VAL A 160 24.75 31.35 -7.70
CA VAL A 160 25.18 30.02 -7.27
C VAL A 160 23.95 29.24 -6.81
N LYS A 161 23.84 27.99 -7.25
CA LYS A 161 22.82 27.04 -6.80
C LYS A 161 23.48 25.72 -6.48
N TYR A 162 23.04 25.12 -5.38
CA TYR A 162 23.34 23.72 -5.09
C TYR A 162 22.53 22.82 -6.01
N GLY A 163 23.20 21.84 -6.62
CA GLY A 163 22.55 20.73 -7.32
C GLY A 163 22.12 19.66 -6.33
N SER A 164 20.93 19.08 -6.52
CA SER A 164 20.51 17.87 -5.81
C SER A 164 21.16 16.65 -6.47
N ASN A 165 22.41 16.35 -6.12
CA ASN A 165 23.03 15.11 -6.57
C ASN A 165 22.55 13.95 -5.66
N GLU A 166 21.46 13.28 -6.04
CA GLU A 166 21.04 11.99 -5.45
C GLU A 166 21.94 10.81 -5.87
N LEU A 167 23.05 11.04 -6.58
CA LEU A 167 23.86 9.97 -7.17
C LEU A 167 25.34 10.28 -6.99
N MET A 168 25.96 9.63 -6.01
CA MET A 168 27.35 9.14 -6.01
C MET A 168 27.46 8.10 -4.88
N ASN A 169 26.83 6.95 -5.12
CA ASN A 169 27.17 5.66 -4.53
C ASN A 169 26.81 4.60 -5.57
N THR A 170 27.71 4.44 -6.55
CA THR A 170 27.86 3.25 -7.39
C THR A 170 29.32 2.87 -7.32
#